data_AF-A0A430LYH2-F1
#
_entry.id   AF-A0A430LYH2-F1
#
_cell.length_a   1.000
_cell.length_b   1.000
_cell.length_c   1.000
_cell.angle_alpha   90.00
_cell.angle_beta   90.00
_cell.angle_gamma   90.00
#
_symmetry.space_group_name_H-M   'P 1'
#
loop_
_entity.id
_entity.type
_entity.pdbx_description
1 polymer ?
#
loop_
_entity_poly.entity_id
_entity_poly.type
_entity_poly.pdbx_seq_one_letter_code
_entity_poly.pdbx_strand_id
1 'polypeptide(L)'
;MGLGPAERLALGLEQSLQDLLWKQARTALQEVSELECFRVIYAEFIFGLTQRPWIDDDFTSTVRISSVSFQQDTLKSEVARIFSQENSSVYLERAVRKAHALKYRFDTSEVGLFRESEPKFSPQGRQGIGFLYWLLVMHDTVCSPMNERPVVLADEDCVMDALKQNFPAQGSSGALQVNYRWQLNMFLHDDPDSPQVPRWPCSYAAAAKAIIKSTPIKILLYRYVFYLQNAIKNNENKRSVENCLQGAVSVCRYWDMTYSPFFSDLVRNYGSVPPRLKSWFVCIHVAWNLGMLLLADLIDLIDGKGLSNKTAAQARRSIGFVARIRMNGALELSELASADMASEEALLGYHFSVQEKDSRKLPFTIYPWLQTYGVRKGSIIWILINIKARKRAW
;
A
#
# COMPACT_ATOMS: atom_id res chain seq x y z
N MET A 1 12.85 8.42 -33.69
CA MET A 1 12.40 7.35 -34.62
C MET A 1 10.91 7.15 -34.40
N GLY A 2 10.08 7.39 -35.42
CA GLY A 2 8.64 7.21 -35.30
C GLY A 2 8.25 5.75 -35.48
N LEU A 3 7.34 5.24 -34.65
CA LEU A 3 6.77 3.90 -34.74
C LEU A 3 6.21 3.65 -36.15
N GLY A 4 6.53 2.48 -36.71
CA GLY A 4 6.10 2.08 -38.05
C GLY A 4 4.58 1.87 -38.13
N PRO A 5 3.97 1.88 -39.34
CA PRO A 5 2.53 1.71 -39.52
C PRO A 5 1.97 0.43 -38.90
N ALA A 6 2.73 -0.67 -38.97
CA ALA A 6 2.36 -1.97 -38.39
C ALA A 6 2.37 -1.97 -36.85
N GLU A 7 3.32 -1.27 -36.23
CA GLU A 7 3.40 -1.14 -34.76
C GLU A 7 2.25 -0.30 -34.22
N ARG A 8 1.83 0.74 -34.95
CA ARG A 8 0.65 1.55 -34.59
C ARG A 8 -0.65 0.75 -34.67
N LEU A 9 -0.80 -0.09 -35.69
CA LEU A 9 -1.95 -1.00 -35.81
C LEU A 9 -1.98 -2.05 -34.71
N ALA A 10 -0.82 -2.63 -34.36
CA ALA A 10 -0.70 -3.59 -33.27
C ALA A 10 -1.06 -2.97 -31.91
N LEU A 11 -0.58 -1.75 -31.63
CA LEU A 11 -0.91 -1.01 -30.40
C LEU A 11 -2.41 -0.66 -30.33
N GLY A 12 -3.01 -0.24 -31.45
CA GLY A 12 -4.45 0.05 -31.51
C GLY A 12 -5.32 -1.19 -31.28
N LEU A 13 -4.90 -2.35 -31.82
CA LEU A 13 -5.57 -3.62 -31.58
C LEU A 13 -5.44 -4.06 -30.12
N GLU A 14 -4.25 -3.96 -29.54
CA GLU A 14 -3.99 -4.30 -28.14
C GLU A 14 -4.82 -3.44 -27.18
N GLN A 15 -4.91 -2.14 -27.42
CA GLN A 15 -5.71 -1.21 -26.62
C GLN A 15 -7.21 -1.49 -26.74
N SER A 16 -7.70 -1.81 -27.94
CA SER A 16 -9.09 -2.21 -28.18
C SER A 16 -9.44 -3.52 -27.47
N LEU A 17 -8.53 -4.50 -27.51
CA LEU A 17 -8.67 -5.78 -26.81
C LEU A 17 -8.66 -5.59 -25.29
N GLN A 18 -7.78 -4.74 -24.76
CA GLN A 18 -7.74 -4.40 -23.33
C GLN A 18 -9.07 -3.78 -22.87
N ASP A 19 -9.64 -2.83 -23.63
CA ASP A 19 -10.93 -2.21 -23.30
C ASP A 19 -12.10 -3.20 -23.37
N LEU A 20 -12.12 -4.07 -24.38
CA LEU A 20 -13.12 -5.13 -24.48
C LEU A 20 -13.07 -6.09 -23.29
N LEU A 21 -11.88 -6.59 -22.95
CA LEU A 21 -11.68 -7.49 -21.82
C LEU A 21 -12.04 -6.82 -20.50
N TRP A 22 -11.66 -5.55 -20.32
CA TRP A 22 -12.00 -4.79 -19.12
C TRP A 22 -13.52 -4.64 -18.96
N LYS A 23 -14.23 -4.29 -20.05
CA LYS A 23 -15.70 -4.20 -20.05
C LYS A 23 -16.37 -5.54 -19.76
N GLN A 24 -15.91 -6.62 -20.40
CA GLN A 24 -16.43 -7.97 -20.16
C GLN A 24 -16.23 -8.42 -18.71
N ALA A 25 -15.03 -8.22 -18.16
CA ALA A 25 -14.73 -8.54 -16.77
C ALA A 25 -15.62 -7.71 -15.82
N ARG A 26 -15.83 -6.43 -16.11
CA ARG A 26 -16.71 -5.55 -15.34
C ARG A 26 -18.14 -6.08 -15.30
N THR A 27 -18.71 -6.44 -16.46
CA THR A 27 -20.07 -6.98 -16.56
C THR A 27 -20.20 -8.31 -15.82
N ALA A 28 -19.26 -9.22 -16.02
CA ALA A 28 -19.25 -10.52 -15.33
C ALA A 28 -19.20 -10.33 -13.81
N LEU A 29 -18.41 -9.38 -13.30
CA LEU A 29 -18.34 -9.06 -11.87
C LEU A 29 -19.61 -8.39 -11.33
N GLN A 30 -20.39 -7.74 -12.18
CA GLN A 30 -21.70 -7.21 -11.79
C GLN A 30 -22.73 -8.34 -11.69
N GLU A 31 -22.72 -9.29 -12.63
CA GLU A 31 -23.64 -10.44 -12.61
C GLU A 31 -23.44 -11.35 -11.40
N VAL A 32 -22.21 -11.43 -10.89
CA VAL A 32 -21.87 -12.22 -9.68
C VAL A 32 -21.76 -11.38 -8.41
N SER A 33 -22.36 -10.18 -8.38
CA SER A 33 -22.23 -9.25 -7.24
C SER A 33 -22.67 -9.83 -5.90
N GLU A 34 -23.64 -10.74 -5.89
CA GLU A 34 -24.19 -11.35 -4.67
C GLU A 34 -23.35 -12.53 -4.14
N LEU A 35 -22.37 -13.00 -4.92
CA LEU A 35 -21.55 -14.16 -4.53
C LEU A 35 -20.38 -13.74 -3.62
N GLU A 36 -20.28 -14.38 -2.47
CA GLU A 36 -19.24 -14.16 -1.45
C GLU A 36 -18.22 -15.31 -1.42
N CYS A 37 -17.83 -15.83 -2.59
CA CYS A 37 -16.87 -16.92 -2.68
C CYS A 37 -15.45 -16.40 -2.95
N PHE A 38 -14.44 -17.19 -2.55
CA PHE A 38 -13.03 -16.85 -2.72
C PHE A 38 -12.69 -16.36 -4.14
N ARG A 39 -13.23 -17.00 -5.18
CA ARG A 39 -12.95 -16.65 -6.58
C ARG A 39 -13.48 -15.27 -6.95
N VAL A 40 -14.70 -14.95 -6.53
CA VAL A 40 -15.33 -13.65 -6.81
C VAL A 40 -14.61 -12.55 -6.06
N ILE A 41 -14.30 -12.77 -4.77
CA ILE A 41 -13.52 -11.82 -3.96
C ILE A 41 -12.16 -11.55 -4.59
N TYR A 42 -11.45 -12.60 -5.01
CA TYR A 42 -10.13 -12.47 -5.63
C TYR A 42 -10.21 -11.77 -7.00
N ALA A 43 -11.25 -12.05 -7.79
CA ALA A 43 -11.48 -11.38 -9.06
C ALA A 43 -11.81 -9.89 -8.89
N GLU A 44 -12.64 -9.53 -7.90
CA GLU A 44 -12.92 -8.14 -7.53
C GLU A 44 -11.67 -7.42 -7.03
N PHE A 45 -10.84 -8.11 -6.25
CA PHE A 45 -9.56 -7.57 -5.80
C PHE A 45 -8.65 -7.25 -6.99
N ILE A 46 -8.42 -8.22 -7.89
CA ILE A 46 -7.60 -8.00 -9.08
C ILE A 46 -8.18 -6.89 -9.93
N PHE A 47 -9.49 -6.92 -10.21
CA PHE A 47 -10.15 -5.90 -11.02
C PHE A 47 -10.10 -4.51 -10.39
N GLY A 48 -10.17 -4.43 -9.05
CA GLY A 48 -9.96 -3.19 -8.32
C GLY A 48 -8.55 -2.62 -8.51
N LEU A 49 -7.55 -3.46 -8.73
CA LEU A 49 -6.16 -3.05 -8.98
C LEU A 49 -5.90 -2.74 -10.46
N THR A 50 -6.83 -3.05 -11.36
CA THR A 50 -6.63 -2.81 -12.79
C THR A 50 -7.08 -1.42 -13.21
N GLN A 51 -6.11 -0.70 -13.75
CA GLN A 51 -6.25 0.15 -14.94
C GLN A 51 -7.58 0.14 -15.70
N ARG A 52 -8.41 1.19 -15.66
CA ARG A 52 -9.30 1.40 -16.81
C ARG A 52 -8.42 1.74 -18.03
N PRO A 53 -8.54 1.02 -19.17
CA PRO A 53 -7.78 1.35 -20.36
C PRO A 53 -8.13 2.76 -20.86
N TRP A 54 -7.11 3.59 -21.07
CA TRP A 54 -7.24 4.94 -21.62
C TRP A 54 -7.79 4.88 -23.06
N ILE A 55 -8.64 5.83 -23.45
CA ILE A 55 -9.08 6.00 -24.84
C ILE A 55 -8.20 7.09 -25.49
N ASP A 56 -7.90 6.98 -26.78
CA ASP A 56 -6.89 7.80 -27.48
C ASP A 56 -7.13 9.34 -27.41
N ASP A 57 -8.38 9.78 -27.19
CA ASP A 57 -8.72 11.19 -26.94
C ASP A 57 -8.15 11.75 -25.62
N ASP A 58 -7.88 10.90 -24.62
CA ASP A 58 -7.23 11.31 -23.37
C ASP A 58 -5.71 11.51 -23.54
N PHE A 59 -5.08 10.80 -24.49
CA PHE A 59 -3.62 10.84 -24.71
C PHE A 59 -3.22 12.10 -25.49
N THR A 60 -4.04 12.52 -26.45
CA THR A 60 -3.81 13.76 -27.21
C THR A 60 -3.92 15.02 -26.35
N SER A 61 -4.74 14.98 -25.30
CA SER A 61 -4.87 16.06 -24.31
C SER A 61 -3.62 16.19 -23.43
N THR A 62 -3.05 15.07 -22.97
CA THR A 62 -1.82 15.05 -22.16
C THR A 62 -0.57 15.43 -22.95
N VAL A 63 -0.45 14.99 -24.21
CA VAL A 63 0.69 15.30 -25.07
C VAL A 63 0.70 16.77 -25.52
N ARG A 64 -0.46 17.41 -25.73
CA ARG A 64 -0.53 18.83 -26.10
C ARG A 64 -0.16 19.80 -24.98
N ILE A 65 -0.22 19.38 -23.72
CA ILE A 65 0.16 20.23 -22.57
C ILE A 65 1.68 20.25 -22.39
N SER A 66 2.38 19.19 -22.78
CA SER A 66 3.85 19.12 -22.79
C SER A 66 4.52 20.21 -23.65
N SER A 67 3.80 20.75 -24.63
CA SER A 67 4.30 21.75 -25.59
C SER A 67 3.85 23.19 -25.30
N VAL A 68 3.02 23.43 -24.28
CA VAL A 68 2.52 24.77 -23.92
C VAL A 68 3.01 25.14 -22.53
N SER A 69 3.52 26.36 -22.36
CA SER A 69 4.13 26.89 -21.14
C SER A 69 3.47 26.40 -19.84
N PHE A 70 4.25 25.69 -19.01
CA PHE A 70 3.88 25.10 -17.73
C PHE A 70 3.23 26.10 -16.76
N GLN A 71 1.90 26.17 -16.74
CA GLN A 71 1.13 26.75 -15.64
C GLN A 71 0.78 25.64 -14.62
N GLN A 72 1.14 25.89 -13.37
CA GLN A 72 1.05 24.95 -12.25
C GLN A 72 -0.40 24.50 -11.95
N ASP A 73 -1.38 25.33 -12.29
CA ASP A 73 -2.79 25.08 -12.04
C ASP A 73 -3.39 24.08 -13.05
N THR A 74 -2.94 24.12 -14.31
CA THR A 74 -3.37 23.18 -15.37
C THR A 74 -2.91 21.74 -15.10
N LEU A 75 -1.70 21.59 -14.53
CA LEU A 75 -1.17 20.29 -14.13
C LEU A 75 -1.92 19.73 -12.92
N LYS A 76 -2.23 20.57 -11.92
CA LYS A 76 -3.03 20.14 -10.77
C LYS A 76 -4.44 19.70 -11.18
N SER A 77 -5.09 20.43 -12.09
CA SER A 77 -6.41 20.06 -12.59
C SER A 77 -6.39 18.76 -13.38
N GLU A 78 -5.32 18.50 -14.14
CA GLU A 78 -5.19 17.27 -14.92
C GLU A 78 -4.87 16.06 -14.03
N VAL A 79 -4.00 16.23 -13.03
CA VAL A 79 -3.74 15.22 -12.02
C VAL A 79 -5.01 14.90 -11.24
N ALA A 80 -5.78 15.92 -10.86
CA ALA A 80 -7.09 15.73 -10.22
C ALA A 80 -8.08 15.00 -11.16
N ARG A 81 -8.06 15.28 -12.47
CA ARG A 81 -8.89 14.59 -13.47
C ARG A 81 -8.54 13.11 -13.57
N ILE A 82 -7.25 12.78 -13.62
CA ILE A 82 -6.73 11.40 -13.64
C ILE A 82 -7.19 10.65 -12.39
N PHE A 83 -7.06 11.25 -11.20
CA PHE A 83 -7.55 10.65 -9.95
C PHE A 83 -9.08 10.51 -9.91
N SER A 84 -9.83 11.47 -10.47
CA SER A 84 -11.30 11.45 -10.46
C SER A 84 -11.91 10.38 -11.38
N GLN A 85 -11.14 9.85 -12.35
CA GLN A 85 -11.60 8.79 -13.25
C GLN A 85 -11.45 7.38 -12.64
N GLU A 86 -10.77 7.27 -11.50
CA GLU A 86 -10.41 6.00 -10.86
C GLU A 86 -11.58 5.46 -10.01
N ASN A 87 -12.61 4.91 -10.66
CA ASN A 87 -13.72 4.18 -10.01
C ASN A 87 -13.28 2.85 -9.33
N SER A 88 -11.97 2.68 -9.09
CA SER A 88 -11.31 1.50 -8.52
C SER A 88 -11.80 1.17 -7.10
N SER A 89 -12.28 2.16 -6.35
CA SER A 89 -12.66 1.97 -4.95
C SER A 89 -13.80 0.97 -4.76
N VAL A 90 -14.82 0.96 -5.61
CA VAL A 90 -16.05 0.18 -5.36
C VAL A 90 -15.78 -1.32 -5.34
N TYR A 91 -14.97 -1.83 -6.28
CA TYR A 91 -14.65 -3.26 -6.33
C TYR A 91 -13.72 -3.68 -5.19
N LEU A 92 -12.78 -2.82 -4.80
CA LEU A 92 -11.93 -3.07 -3.64
C LEU A 92 -12.73 -3.07 -2.34
N GLU A 93 -13.63 -2.10 -2.13
CA GLU A 93 -14.49 -2.03 -0.96
C GLU A 93 -15.42 -3.25 -0.86
N ARG A 94 -16.00 -3.65 -2.01
CA ARG A 94 -16.84 -4.86 -2.08
C ARG A 94 -16.04 -6.12 -1.77
N ALA A 95 -14.82 -6.25 -2.32
CA ALA A 95 -13.93 -7.36 -2.04
C ALA A 95 -13.58 -7.46 -0.54
N VAL A 96 -13.24 -6.33 0.10
CA VAL A 96 -12.90 -6.28 1.53
C VAL A 96 -14.10 -6.72 2.39
N ARG A 97 -15.31 -6.21 2.12
CA ARG A 97 -16.53 -6.58 2.86
C ARG A 97 -16.86 -8.06 2.70
N LYS A 98 -16.81 -8.57 1.47
CA LYS A 98 -17.06 -9.99 1.18
C LYS A 98 -16.01 -10.90 1.80
N ALA A 99 -14.73 -10.48 1.82
CA ALA A 99 -13.67 -11.23 2.50
C ALA A 99 -13.90 -11.30 4.01
N HIS A 100 -14.38 -10.21 4.61
CA HIS A 100 -14.75 -10.20 6.02
C HIS A 100 -15.93 -11.14 6.31
N ALA A 101 -17.01 -11.07 5.52
CA ALA A 101 -18.16 -11.97 5.64
C ALA A 101 -17.74 -13.45 5.48
N LEU A 102 -16.91 -13.75 4.47
CA LEU A 102 -16.38 -15.09 4.25
C LEU A 102 -15.52 -15.56 5.43
N LYS A 103 -14.59 -14.73 5.92
CA LYS A 103 -13.77 -15.07 7.10
C LYS A 103 -14.63 -15.32 8.33
N TYR A 104 -15.62 -14.46 8.61
CA TYR A 104 -16.52 -14.61 9.74
C TYR A 104 -17.31 -15.93 9.69
N ARG A 105 -17.86 -16.30 8.52
CA ARG A 105 -18.54 -17.58 8.32
C ARG A 105 -17.63 -18.78 8.59
N PHE A 106 -16.36 -18.68 8.19
CA PHE A 106 -15.36 -19.71 8.47
C PHE A 106 -15.05 -19.80 9.96
N ASP A 107 -14.76 -18.68 10.62
CA ASP A 107 -14.42 -18.64 12.04
C ASP A 107 -15.60 -19.11 12.92
N THR A 108 -16.85 -18.78 12.56
CA THR A 108 -18.05 -19.24 13.29
C THR A 108 -18.36 -20.73 13.09
N SER A 109 -18.06 -21.28 11.91
CA SER A 109 -18.14 -22.71 11.65
C SER A 109 -17.18 -23.50 12.54
N GLU A 110 -15.98 -22.97 12.80
CA GLU A 110 -14.98 -23.59 13.68
C GLU A 110 -15.44 -23.69 15.14
N VAL A 111 -16.09 -22.64 15.64
CA VAL A 111 -16.57 -22.57 17.03
C VAL A 111 -17.85 -23.39 17.23
N GLY A 112 -18.43 -23.94 16.16
CA GLY A 112 -19.68 -24.71 16.21
C GLY A 112 -20.90 -23.85 16.54
N LEU A 113 -20.83 -22.53 16.33
CA LEU A 113 -21.91 -21.59 16.62
C LEU A 113 -23.13 -21.80 15.71
N PHE A 114 -22.93 -22.34 14.50
CA PHE A 114 -23.99 -22.71 13.57
C PHE A 114 -23.92 -24.20 13.23
N ARG A 115 -25.05 -24.91 13.38
CA ARG A 115 -25.15 -26.37 13.25
C ARG A 115 -25.31 -26.80 11.78
N GLU A 116 -24.34 -27.59 11.33
CA GLU A 116 -24.35 -28.64 10.28
C GLU A 116 -25.07 -28.36 8.94
N SER A 117 -24.28 -28.16 7.87
CA SER A 117 -24.59 -28.46 6.45
C SER A 117 -23.42 -28.18 5.51
N GLU A 118 -22.44 -27.37 5.92
CA GLU A 118 -21.32 -26.97 5.06
C GLU A 118 -20.14 -27.96 5.18
N PRO A 119 -19.47 -28.31 4.05
CA PRO A 119 -18.35 -29.24 4.06
C PRO A 119 -17.23 -28.75 4.98
N LYS A 120 -16.67 -29.65 5.79
CA LYS A 120 -15.45 -29.39 6.58
C LYS A 120 -14.34 -28.93 5.63
N PHE A 121 -14.04 -27.63 5.66
CA PHE A 121 -13.05 -27.05 4.77
C PHE A 121 -11.65 -27.57 5.09
N SER A 122 -10.84 -27.79 4.04
CA SER A 122 -9.45 -28.22 4.22
C SER A 122 -8.64 -27.15 4.97
N PRO A 123 -7.64 -27.54 5.78
CA PRO A 123 -6.77 -26.58 6.47
C PRO A 123 -6.05 -25.62 5.51
N GLN A 124 -5.79 -26.05 4.28
CA GLN A 124 -5.22 -25.22 3.21
C GLN A 124 -6.20 -24.13 2.74
N GLY A 125 -7.49 -24.45 2.64
CA GLY A 125 -8.54 -23.47 2.31
C GLY A 125 -8.64 -22.36 3.37
N ARG A 126 -8.52 -22.72 4.65
CA ARG A 126 -8.51 -21.77 5.77
C ARG A 126 -7.35 -20.79 5.68
N GLN A 127 -6.14 -21.29 5.45
CA GLN A 127 -4.96 -20.45 5.29
C GLN A 127 -5.11 -19.50 4.09
N GLY A 128 -5.67 -19.98 2.98
CA GLY A 128 -5.93 -19.16 1.80
C GLY A 128 -6.91 -18.02 2.05
N ILE A 129 -8.01 -18.28 2.78
CA ILE A 129 -9.00 -17.25 3.12
C ILE A 129 -8.41 -16.23 4.09
N GLY A 130 -7.73 -16.68 5.15
CA GLY A 130 -7.07 -15.78 6.09
C GLY A 130 -6.04 -14.89 5.41
N PHE A 131 -5.27 -15.44 4.46
CA PHE A 131 -4.32 -14.67 3.66
C PHE A 131 -5.01 -13.63 2.76
N LEU A 132 -6.04 -14.03 2.01
CA LEU A 132 -6.77 -13.12 1.12
C LEU A 132 -7.43 -11.97 1.90
N TYR A 133 -8.09 -12.31 3.02
CA TYR A 133 -8.66 -11.33 3.92
C TYR A 133 -7.60 -10.35 4.42
N TRP A 134 -6.47 -10.84 4.92
CA TRP A 134 -5.44 -9.95 5.46
C TRP A 134 -4.80 -9.08 4.37
N LEU A 135 -4.58 -9.63 3.18
CA LEU A 135 -4.12 -8.88 2.02
C LEU A 135 -5.06 -7.72 1.67
N LEU A 136 -6.37 -7.97 1.66
CA LEU A 136 -7.39 -6.96 1.39
C LEU A 136 -7.43 -5.88 2.48
N VAL A 137 -7.33 -6.26 3.76
CA VAL A 137 -7.25 -5.29 4.86
C VAL A 137 -6.00 -4.42 4.76
N MET A 138 -4.84 -5.03 4.49
CA MET A 138 -3.59 -4.28 4.30
C MET A 138 -3.70 -3.30 3.12
N HIS A 139 -4.28 -3.74 2.01
CA HIS A 139 -4.48 -2.90 0.84
C HIS A 139 -5.43 -1.73 1.14
N ASP A 140 -6.59 -2.00 1.74
CA ASP A 140 -7.56 -1.00 2.14
C ASP A 140 -6.96 0.04 3.10
N THR A 141 -6.17 -0.42 4.09
CA THR A 141 -5.51 0.46 5.06
C THR A 141 -4.54 1.45 4.40
N VAL A 142 -3.86 1.04 3.33
CA VAL A 142 -2.92 1.91 2.60
C VAL A 142 -3.68 2.88 1.68
N CYS A 143 -4.64 2.38 0.90
CA CYS A 143 -5.33 3.18 -0.11
C CYS A 143 -6.36 4.15 0.47
N SER A 144 -6.99 3.81 1.59
CA SER A 144 -8.02 4.67 2.21
C SER A 144 -7.52 6.08 2.54
N PRO A 145 -6.44 6.25 3.33
CA PRO A 145 -5.91 7.58 3.64
C PRO A 145 -5.33 8.31 2.42
N MET A 146 -4.87 7.58 1.40
CA MET A 146 -4.37 8.17 0.15
C MET A 146 -5.49 8.76 -0.71
N ASN A 147 -6.65 8.11 -0.70
CA ASN A 147 -7.81 8.47 -1.52
C ASN A 147 -8.86 9.24 -0.72
N GLU A 148 -8.49 9.77 0.46
CA GLU A 148 -9.35 10.57 1.33
C GLU A 148 -10.69 9.88 1.69
N ARG A 149 -10.70 8.55 1.75
CA ARG A 149 -11.89 7.75 2.08
C ARG A 149 -11.71 7.02 3.42
N PRO A 150 -12.80 6.68 4.12
CA PRO A 150 -12.70 5.82 5.29
C PRO A 150 -12.20 4.42 4.92
N VAL A 151 -11.52 3.79 5.88
CA VAL A 151 -11.29 2.33 5.85
C VAL A 151 -12.62 1.59 5.87
N VAL A 152 -12.67 0.44 5.21
CA VAL A 152 -13.90 -0.36 5.06
C VAL A 152 -14.27 -1.06 6.35
N LEU A 153 -13.26 -1.57 7.07
CA LEU A 153 -13.43 -2.34 8.30
C LEU A 153 -12.91 -1.54 9.50
N ALA A 154 -13.66 -1.63 10.61
CA ALA A 154 -13.25 -1.07 11.90
C ALA A 154 -12.06 -1.84 12.48
N ASP A 155 -11.37 -1.28 13.47
CA ASP A 155 -10.13 -1.86 13.98
C ASP A 155 -10.37 -3.22 14.66
N GLU A 156 -11.52 -3.37 15.32
CA GLU A 156 -12.05 -4.59 15.93
C GLU A 156 -12.10 -5.74 14.91
N ASP A 157 -12.56 -5.42 13.70
CA ASP A 157 -12.80 -6.33 12.60
C ASP A 157 -11.54 -6.55 11.75
N CYS A 158 -10.41 -5.91 12.09
CA CYS A 158 -9.14 -6.05 11.37
C CYS A 158 -8.07 -6.83 12.17
N VAL A 159 -8.38 -7.30 13.38
CA VAL A 159 -7.40 -7.95 14.25
C VAL A 159 -7.10 -9.37 13.77
N MET A 160 -5.85 -9.62 13.34
CA MET A 160 -5.40 -10.97 13.01
C MET A 160 -5.49 -11.90 14.23
N ASP A 161 -5.84 -13.16 14.01
CA ASP A 161 -5.93 -14.15 15.10
C ASP A 161 -4.60 -14.34 15.85
N ALA A 162 -3.46 -14.14 15.18
CA ALA A 162 -2.14 -14.13 15.80
C ALA A 162 -1.91 -12.93 16.73
N LEU A 163 -2.53 -11.77 16.45
CA LEU A 163 -2.47 -10.59 17.31
C LEU A 163 -3.39 -10.73 18.53
N LYS A 164 -4.44 -11.57 18.43
CA LYS A 164 -5.37 -11.83 19.54
C LYS A 164 -4.70 -12.51 20.73
N GLN A 165 -3.65 -13.29 20.50
CA GLN A 165 -2.88 -13.98 21.55
C GLN A 165 -2.03 -13.03 22.39
N ASN A 166 -1.72 -11.82 21.88
CA ASN A 166 -0.92 -10.81 22.56
C ASN A 166 -1.76 -9.79 23.33
N PHE A 167 -3.10 -9.93 23.36
CA PHE A 167 -3.91 -9.12 24.26
C PHE A 167 -3.70 -9.58 25.71
N PRO A 168 -3.55 -8.66 26.67
CA PRO A 168 -3.49 -9.04 28.07
C PRO A 168 -4.75 -9.82 28.45
N ALA A 169 -4.57 -10.98 29.10
CA ALA A 169 -5.68 -11.78 29.62
C ALA A 169 -6.56 -10.90 30.52
N GLN A 170 -7.85 -10.80 30.17
CA GLN A 170 -8.79 -9.96 30.91
C GLN A 170 -8.98 -10.53 32.31
N GLY A 171 -8.53 -9.77 33.32
CA GLY A 171 -8.98 -9.92 34.69
C GLY A 171 -10.45 -9.49 34.79
N SER A 172 -11.26 -10.33 35.42
CA SER A 172 -12.67 -10.13 35.72
C SER A 172 -12.92 -8.88 36.55
N SER A 173 -13.25 -7.75 35.94
CA SER A 173 -14.03 -6.65 36.54
C SER A 173 -14.38 -5.57 35.50
N GLY A 174 -15.68 -5.48 35.18
CA GLY A 174 -16.31 -4.32 34.54
C GLY A 174 -15.99 -4.14 33.06
N ALA A 175 -17.01 -3.87 32.25
CA ALA A 175 -16.88 -3.52 30.83
C ALA A 175 -16.13 -2.19 30.66
N LEU A 176 -14.81 -2.21 30.80
CA LEU A 176 -13.92 -1.15 30.36
C LEU A 176 -13.74 -1.32 28.85
N GLN A 177 -14.05 -0.26 28.10
CA GLN A 177 -13.92 -0.23 26.65
C GLN A 177 -12.53 -0.72 26.24
N VAL A 178 -12.48 -1.88 25.59
CA VAL A 178 -11.26 -2.38 24.96
C VAL A 178 -10.90 -1.38 23.88
N ASN A 179 -9.76 -0.71 24.02
CA ASN A 179 -9.26 0.17 22.99
C ASN A 179 -8.65 -0.71 21.88
N TYR A 180 -9.44 -1.02 20.85
CA TYR A 180 -9.02 -1.85 19.71
C TYR A 180 -8.06 -1.15 18.76
N ARG A 181 -7.70 0.11 19.04
CA ARG A 181 -6.77 0.88 18.25
C ARG A 181 -5.43 0.18 18.13
N TRP A 182 -4.92 0.11 16.91
CA TRP A 182 -3.68 -0.58 16.61
C TRP A 182 -2.48 0.12 17.25
N GLN A 183 -1.68 -0.67 17.97
CA GLN A 183 -0.49 -0.19 18.69
C GLN A 183 0.74 -0.99 18.26
N LEU A 184 1.92 -0.35 18.36
CA LEU A 184 3.18 -0.93 17.89
C LEU A 184 3.47 -2.29 18.53
N ASN A 185 3.24 -2.44 19.85
CA ASN A 185 3.44 -3.67 20.60
C ASN A 185 2.66 -4.88 20.06
N MET A 186 1.53 -4.65 19.38
CA MET A 186 0.78 -5.73 18.74
C MET A 186 1.60 -6.35 17.59
N PHE A 187 2.38 -5.54 16.88
CA PHE A 187 3.14 -5.93 15.68
C PHE A 187 4.61 -6.25 15.95
N LEU A 188 5.06 -6.18 17.21
CA LEU A 188 6.42 -6.58 17.57
C LEU A 188 6.50 -8.12 17.56
N HIS A 189 7.37 -8.63 16.69
CA HIS A 189 7.67 -10.07 16.60
C HIS A 189 9.03 -10.43 17.21
N ASP A 190 9.76 -9.44 17.71
CA ASP A 190 11.10 -9.56 18.28
C ASP A 190 11.10 -8.88 19.66
N ASP A 191 12.06 -9.27 20.51
CA ASP A 191 12.25 -8.67 21.83
C ASP A 191 12.54 -7.15 21.68
N PRO A 192 11.72 -6.25 22.26
CA PRO A 192 11.91 -4.81 22.15
C PRO A 192 13.25 -4.32 22.70
N ASP A 193 13.89 -5.07 23.60
CA ASP A 193 15.17 -4.71 24.22
C ASP A 193 16.39 -5.19 23.39
N SER A 194 16.19 -6.04 22.38
CA SER A 194 17.23 -6.51 21.46
C SER A 194 16.69 -6.76 20.03
N PRO A 195 16.21 -5.72 19.32
CA PRO A 195 15.70 -5.88 17.97
C PRO A 195 16.81 -6.40 17.04
N GLN A 196 16.53 -7.50 16.34
CA GLN A 196 17.41 -7.98 15.29
C GLN A 196 17.41 -6.95 14.16
N VAL A 197 18.54 -6.29 13.92
CA VAL A 197 18.70 -5.32 12.83
C VAL A 197 19.22 -6.07 11.60
N PRO A 198 18.34 -6.50 10.66
CA PRO A 198 18.78 -7.13 9.44
C PRO A 198 19.73 -6.21 8.66
N ARG A 199 20.70 -6.79 7.94
CA ARG A 199 21.63 -6.08 7.05
C ARG A 199 21.81 -6.87 5.75
N TRP A 200 22.13 -6.20 4.66
CA TRP A 200 22.46 -6.85 3.39
C TRP A 200 23.97 -6.67 3.10
N PRO A 201 24.69 -7.68 2.57
CA PRO A 201 24.20 -8.98 2.09
C PRO A 201 23.90 -9.98 3.21
N CYS A 202 22.86 -10.79 3.01
CA CYS A 202 22.50 -11.91 3.88
C CYS A 202 21.90 -13.05 3.04
N SER A 203 21.54 -14.17 3.67
CA SER A 203 20.85 -15.25 2.95
C SER A 203 19.49 -14.80 2.40
N TYR A 204 19.07 -15.39 1.28
CA TYR A 204 17.75 -15.11 0.70
C TYR A 204 16.61 -15.30 1.72
N ALA A 205 16.67 -16.37 2.51
CA ALA A 205 15.66 -16.67 3.52
C ALA A 205 15.61 -15.59 4.62
N ALA A 206 16.78 -15.09 5.06
CA ALA A 206 16.85 -14.00 6.04
C ALA A 206 16.29 -12.69 5.47
N ALA A 207 16.67 -12.34 4.23
CA ALA A 207 16.18 -11.15 3.56
C ALA A 207 14.65 -11.20 3.34
N ALA A 208 14.14 -12.33 2.84
CA ALA A 208 12.71 -12.54 2.66
C ALA A 208 11.94 -12.42 3.99
N LYS A 209 12.48 -13.00 5.08
CA LYS A 209 11.89 -12.89 6.41
C LYS A 209 11.87 -11.44 6.91
N ALA A 210 12.94 -10.68 6.72
CA ALA A 210 13.02 -9.26 7.09
C ALA A 210 11.99 -8.40 6.33
N ILE A 211 11.89 -8.59 5.01
CA ILE A 211 10.90 -7.92 4.15
C ILE A 211 9.48 -8.25 4.62
N ILE A 212 9.16 -9.53 4.86
CA ILE A 212 7.83 -9.95 5.35
C ILE A 212 7.53 -9.31 6.71
N LYS A 213 8.47 -9.37 7.67
CA LYS A 213 8.31 -8.78 9.01
C LYS A 213 8.14 -7.25 8.99
N SER A 214 8.68 -6.56 8.00
CA SER A 214 8.52 -5.11 7.86
C SER A 214 7.13 -4.70 7.35
N THR A 215 6.39 -5.62 6.71
CA THR A 215 5.10 -5.30 6.06
C THR A 215 4.08 -4.75 7.05
N PRO A 216 3.79 -5.39 8.20
CA PRO A 216 2.78 -4.88 9.14
C PRO A 216 3.13 -3.52 9.75
N ILE A 217 4.42 -3.20 9.89
CA ILE A 217 4.87 -1.90 10.40
C ILE A 217 4.54 -0.78 9.41
N LYS A 218 4.74 -1.03 8.10
CA LYS A 218 4.25 -0.13 7.05
C LYS A 218 2.75 0.07 7.14
N ILE A 219 1.98 -1.01 7.30
CA ILE A 219 0.51 -0.90 7.40
C ILE A 219 0.11 -0.09 8.64
N LEU A 220 0.80 -0.28 9.76
CA LEU A 220 0.57 0.47 10.99
C LEU A 220 0.82 1.97 10.81
N LEU A 221 1.85 2.37 10.06
CA LEU A 221 2.08 3.78 9.71
C LEU A 221 0.85 4.39 9.01
N TYR A 222 0.32 3.72 7.98
CA TYR A 222 -0.88 4.18 7.27
C TYR A 222 -2.12 4.20 8.15
N ARG A 223 -2.24 3.25 9.08
CA ARG A 223 -3.30 3.26 10.08
C ARG A 223 -3.21 4.49 10.99
N TYR A 224 -2.01 4.90 11.40
CA TYR A 224 -1.81 6.17 12.12
C TYR A 224 -2.12 7.42 11.29
N VAL A 225 -1.75 7.43 10.00
CA VAL A 225 -2.15 8.50 9.07
C VAL A 225 -3.67 8.63 9.04
N PHE A 226 -4.39 7.52 8.88
CA PHE A 226 -5.86 7.49 8.93
C PHE A 226 -6.40 8.01 10.27
N TYR A 227 -5.85 7.58 11.40
CA TYR A 227 -6.28 8.07 12.72
C TYR A 227 -6.10 9.58 12.87
N LEU A 228 -4.99 10.14 12.39
CA LEU A 228 -4.74 11.58 12.41
C LEU A 228 -5.73 12.33 11.53
N GLN A 229 -6.00 11.84 10.32
CA GLN A 229 -7.02 12.41 9.43
C GLN A 229 -8.39 12.45 10.10
N ASN A 230 -8.79 11.34 10.75
CA ASN A 230 -10.06 11.25 11.46
C ASN A 230 -10.10 12.16 12.70
N ALA A 231 -9.00 12.26 13.44
CA ALA A 231 -8.90 13.16 14.60
C ALA A 231 -9.05 14.64 14.19
N ILE A 232 -8.48 15.04 13.05
CA ILE A 232 -8.67 16.38 12.47
C ILE A 232 -10.13 16.58 12.06
N LYS A 233 -10.71 15.62 11.33
CA LYS A 233 -12.10 15.67 10.85
C LYS A 233 -13.11 15.81 11.99
N ASN A 234 -12.90 15.05 13.06
CA ASN A 234 -13.80 15.01 14.22
C ASN A 234 -13.50 16.09 15.27
N ASN A 235 -12.54 16.98 14.98
CA ASN A 235 -12.10 18.04 15.89
C ASN A 235 -11.75 17.50 17.29
N GLU A 236 -11.01 16.40 17.33
CA GLU A 236 -10.61 15.77 18.59
C GLU A 236 -9.78 16.72 19.45
N ASN A 237 -9.79 16.48 20.76
CA ASN A 237 -9.03 17.32 21.68
C ASN A 237 -7.51 17.19 21.45
N LYS A 238 -6.76 18.24 21.82
CA LYS A 238 -5.31 18.33 21.61
C LYS A 238 -4.52 17.18 22.23
N ARG A 239 -5.02 16.62 23.34
CA ARG A 239 -4.38 15.49 24.03
C ARG A 239 -4.52 14.20 23.20
N SER A 240 -5.69 13.94 22.62
CA SER A 240 -5.93 12.79 21.74
C SER A 240 -5.08 12.88 20.47
N VAL A 241 -5.04 14.07 19.85
CA VAL A 241 -4.20 14.34 18.68
C VAL A 241 -2.72 14.10 19.00
N GLU A 242 -2.22 14.60 20.14
CA GLU A 242 -0.82 14.39 20.53
C GLU A 242 -0.52 12.93 20.87
N ASN A 243 -1.41 12.21 21.54
CA ASN A 243 -1.26 10.77 21.79
C ASN A 243 -1.17 9.99 20.47
N CYS A 244 -2.00 10.35 19.49
CA CYS A 244 -1.96 9.77 18.15
C CYS A 244 -0.63 10.05 17.44
N LEU A 245 -0.13 11.29 17.52
CA LEU A 245 1.17 11.67 16.97
C LEU A 245 2.32 10.90 17.62
N GLN A 246 2.31 10.74 18.94
CA GLN A 246 3.33 9.97 19.67
C GLN A 246 3.34 8.50 19.25
N GLY A 247 2.16 7.91 19.01
CA GLY A 247 2.05 6.57 18.44
C GLY A 247 2.68 6.49 17.04
N ALA A 248 2.34 7.42 16.15
CA ALA A 248 2.92 7.48 14.80
C ALA A 248 4.45 7.63 14.83
N VAL A 249 4.96 8.55 15.65
CA VAL A 249 6.41 8.78 15.84
C VAL A 249 7.11 7.54 16.39
N SER A 250 6.46 6.78 17.29
CA SER A 250 7.00 5.53 17.82
C SER A 250 7.16 4.46 16.73
N VAL A 251 6.20 4.38 15.80
CA VAL A 251 6.29 3.49 14.62
C VAL A 251 7.43 3.90 13.70
N CYS A 252 7.57 5.19 13.41
CA CYS A 252 8.69 5.71 12.61
C CYS A 252 10.03 5.38 13.25
N ARG A 253 10.19 5.64 14.56
CA ARG A 253 11.41 5.34 15.31
C ARG A 253 11.75 3.85 15.26
N TYR A 254 10.76 2.97 15.42
CA TYR A 254 10.98 1.53 15.35
C TYR A 254 11.46 1.09 13.96
N TRP A 255 10.86 1.62 12.90
CA TRP A 255 11.32 1.37 11.54
C TRP A 255 12.75 1.85 11.31
N ASP A 256 13.05 3.09 11.73
CA ASP A 256 14.38 3.69 11.58
C ASP A 256 15.46 2.86 12.30
N MET A 257 15.14 2.31 13.47
CA MET A 257 16.07 1.46 14.23
C MET A 257 16.21 0.05 13.66
N THR A 258 15.14 -0.53 13.11
CA THR A 258 15.08 -1.97 12.76
C THR A 258 15.26 -2.23 11.28
N TYR A 259 14.55 -1.50 10.42
CA TYR A 259 14.44 -1.83 8.99
C TYR A 259 15.14 -0.82 8.07
N SER A 260 15.23 0.46 8.45
CA SER A 260 15.85 1.48 7.59
C SER A 260 17.26 1.08 7.11
N PRO A 261 18.19 0.61 7.98
CA PRO A 261 19.52 0.20 7.51
C PRO A 261 19.48 -0.92 6.46
N PHE A 262 18.62 -1.91 6.66
CA PHE A 262 18.46 -3.03 5.73
C PHE A 262 17.94 -2.58 4.37
N PHE A 263 16.89 -1.76 4.35
CA PHE A 263 16.29 -1.27 3.12
C PHE A 263 17.25 -0.35 2.36
N SER A 264 17.99 0.53 3.05
CA SER A 264 19.02 1.35 2.41
C SER A 264 20.16 0.49 1.84
N ASP A 265 20.56 -0.60 2.51
CA ASP A 265 21.53 -1.55 1.95
C ASP A 265 21.00 -2.22 0.67
N LEU A 266 19.70 -2.59 0.62
CA LEU A 266 19.07 -3.16 -0.58
C LEU A 266 19.02 -2.18 -1.75
N VAL A 267 18.73 -0.90 -1.51
CA VAL A 267 18.75 0.16 -2.53
C VAL A 267 20.16 0.35 -3.08
N ARG A 268 21.17 0.47 -2.20
CA ARG A 268 22.57 0.67 -2.61
C ARG A 268 23.14 -0.49 -3.42
N ASN A 269 22.69 -1.70 -3.10
CA ASN A 269 23.15 -2.93 -3.74
C ASN A 269 22.12 -3.51 -4.72
N TYR A 270 21.23 -2.67 -5.27
CA TYR A 270 20.07 -3.10 -6.07
C TYR A 270 20.42 -4.12 -7.14
N GLY A 271 21.52 -3.93 -7.88
CA GLY A 271 21.98 -4.86 -8.92
C GLY A 271 22.21 -6.29 -8.43
N SER A 272 22.63 -6.48 -7.17
CA SER A 272 22.89 -7.80 -6.57
C SER A 272 21.65 -8.46 -5.94
N VAL A 273 20.56 -7.71 -5.78
CA VAL A 273 19.34 -8.19 -5.12
C VAL A 273 18.58 -9.13 -6.06
N PRO A 274 18.21 -10.35 -5.61
CA PRO A 274 17.41 -11.27 -6.41
C PRO A 274 16.10 -10.64 -6.90
N PRO A 275 15.65 -10.91 -8.14
CA PRO A 275 14.44 -10.29 -8.72
C PRO A 275 13.20 -10.40 -7.84
N ARG A 276 12.99 -11.57 -7.23
CA ARG A 276 11.86 -11.78 -6.32
C ARG A 276 11.94 -10.89 -5.07
N LEU A 277 13.13 -10.59 -4.55
CA LEU A 277 13.25 -9.65 -3.43
C LEU A 277 13.04 -8.21 -3.91
N LYS A 278 13.57 -7.83 -5.07
CA LYS A 278 13.35 -6.50 -5.70
C LYS A 278 11.87 -6.15 -5.73
N SER A 279 11.09 -7.04 -6.32
CA SER A 279 9.65 -6.91 -6.44
C SER A 279 8.94 -6.60 -5.10
N TRP A 280 9.31 -7.28 -4.01
CA TRP A 280 8.63 -7.12 -2.72
C TRP A 280 9.15 -5.93 -1.92
N PHE A 281 10.48 -5.74 -1.83
CA PHE A 281 11.04 -4.66 -1.03
C PHE A 281 10.72 -3.30 -1.65
N VAL A 282 10.69 -3.17 -2.98
CA VAL A 282 10.29 -1.92 -3.67
C VAL A 282 8.87 -1.53 -3.27
N CYS A 283 7.91 -2.47 -3.31
CA CYS A 283 6.52 -2.22 -2.91
C CYS A 283 6.42 -1.71 -1.47
N ILE A 284 7.27 -2.20 -0.57
CA ILE A 284 7.26 -1.78 0.84
C ILE A 284 7.98 -0.44 1.01
N HIS A 285 9.16 -0.26 0.41
CA HIS A 285 9.99 0.95 0.56
C HIS A 285 9.32 2.17 -0.02
N VAL A 286 8.73 2.04 -1.22
CA VAL A 286 8.01 3.14 -1.86
C VAL A 286 6.81 3.56 -1.01
N ALA A 287 5.98 2.61 -0.61
CA ALA A 287 4.81 2.90 0.22
C ALA A 287 5.19 3.41 1.61
N TRP A 288 6.27 2.91 2.22
CA TRP A 288 6.77 3.46 3.49
C TRP A 288 7.11 4.95 3.36
N ASN A 289 7.94 5.30 2.37
CA ASN A 289 8.34 6.69 2.16
C ASN A 289 7.16 7.59 1.78
N LEU A 290 6.18 7.08 1.03
CA LEU A 290 4.94 7.80 0.75
C LEU A 290 4.11 8.05 2.01
N GLY A 291 3.96 7.03 2.87
CA GLY A 291 3.29 7.17 4.17
C GLY A 291 3.99 8.18 5.08
N MET A 292 5.32 8.25 5.06
CA MET A 292 6.10 9.25 5.79
C MET A 292 5.85 10.67 5.27
N LEU A 293 5.74 10.86 3.96
CA LEU A 293 5.39 12.17 3.36
C LEU A 293 3.98 12.61 3.76
N LEU A 294 3.00 11.71 3.69
CA LEU A 294 1.63 11.97 4.17
C LEU A 294 1.60 12.35 5.65
N LEU A 295 2.36 11.62 6.48
CA LEU A 295 2.49 11.93 7.90
C LEU A 295 3.13 13.31 8.12
N ALA A 296 4.15 13.67 7.36
CA ALA A 296 4.79 14.98 7.45
C ALA A 296 3.81 16.13 7.14
N ASP A 297 2.98 15.96 6.10
CA ASP A 297 1.95 16.94 5.73
C ASP A 297 0.88 17.07 6.81
N LEU A 298 0.46 15.96 7.42
CA LEU A 298 -0.48 15.98 8.55
C LEU A 298 0.11 16.67 9.79
N ILE A 299 1.38 16.43 10.12
CA ILE A 299 2.05 17.10 11.24
C ILE A 299 2.12 18.61 11.00
N ASP A 300 2.52 19.02 9.81
CA ASP A 300 2.59 20.43 9.40
C ASP A 300 1.22 21.11 9.52
N LEU A 301 0.16 20.43 9.06
CA LEU A 301 -1.23 20.89 9.17
C LEU A 301 -1.70 21.00 10.62
N ILE A 302 -1.45 19.97 11.44
CA ILE A 302 -1.85 19.93 12.85
C ILE A 302 -1.15 21.03 13.66
N ASP A 303 0.15 21.22 13.45
CA ASP A 303 0.94 22.22 14.15
C ASP A 303 0.63 23.63 13.66
N GLY A 304 0.36 23.80 12.35
CA GLY A 304 -0.05 25.06 11.74
C GLY A 304 -1.44 25.53 12.21
N LYS A 305 -2.39 24.60 12.34
CA LYS A 305 -3.75 24.88 12.86
C LYS A 305 -3.81 24.96 14.40
N GLY A 306 -2.71 24.71 15.10
CA GLY A 306 -2.68 24.73 16.57
C GLY A 306 -3.51 23.61 17.23
N LEU A 307 -3.70 22.49 16.51
CA LEU A 307 -4.45 21.31 16.98
C LEU A 307 -3.61 20.43 17.91
N SER A 308 -2.27 20.51 17.85
CA SER A 308 -1.37 19.89 18.83
C SER A 308 -1.07 20.82 20.02
N ASN A 309 -0.49 20.26 21.08
CA ASN A 309 0.08 21.00 22.20
C ASN A 309 1.21 21.95 21.72
N LYS A 310 1.19 23.21 22.15
CA LYS A 310 2.15 24.24 21.77
C LYS A 310 3.60 23.83 22.04
N THR A 311 3.88 23.21 23.19
CA THR A 311 5.24 22.79 23.56
C THR A 311 5.76 21.69 22.62
N ALA A 312 4.92 20.71 22.30
CA ALA A 312 5.29 19.62 21.39
C ALA A 312 5.47 20.11 19.96
N ALA A 313 4.59 20.98 19.48
CA ALA A 313 4.71 21.64 18.18
C ALA A 313 6.00 22.46 18.08
N GLN A 314 6.35 23.21 19.14
CA GLN A 314 7.60 23.98 19.17
C GLN A 314 8.84 23.07 19.14
N ALA A 315 8.83 21.97 19.89
CA ALA A 315 9.93 21.00 19.88
C ALA A 315 10.12 20.35 18.49
N ARG A 316 9.03 20.04 17.78
CA ARG A 316 9.12 19.53 16.39
C ARG A 316 9.68 20.58 15.43
N ARG A 317 9.28 21.85 15.58
CA ARG A 317 9.81 22.97 14.76
C ARG A 317 11.29 23.22 15.01
N SER A 318 11.73 23.21 16.28
CA SER A 318 13.13 23.50 16.62
C SER A 318 14.13 22.50 16.02
N ILE A 319 13.70 21.25 15.80
CA ILE A 319 14.53 20.22 15.18
C ILE A 319 14.28 20.05 13.67
N GLY A 320 13.44 20.90 13.07
CA GLY A 320 13.06 20.81 11.65
C GLY A 320 12.42 19.46 11.29
N PHE A 321 11.61 18.88 12.18
CA PHE A 321 11.15 17.48 12.07
C PHE A 321 10.47 17.17 10.72
N VAL A 322 9.49 17.99 10.33
CA VAL A 322 8.76 17.84 9.06
C VAL A 322 9.69 17.97 7.85
N ALA A 323 10.60 18.96 7.86
CA ALA A 323 11.54 19.18 6.78
C ALA A 323 12.50 17.99 6.61
N ARG A 324 12.97 17.40 7.72
CA ARG A 324 13.82 16.21 7.70
C ARG A 324 13.09 14.99 7.15
N ILE A 325 11.84 14.75 7.53
CA ILE A 325 11.03 13.64 6.98
C ILE A 325 10.88 13.82 5.46
N ARG A 326 10.48 15.01 5.00
CA ARG A 326 10.31 15.31 3.57
C ARG A 326 11.62 15.13 2.80
N MET A 327 12.73 15.62 3.33
CA MET A 327 14.06 15.49 2.71
C MET A 327 14.49 14.03 2.61
N ASN A 328 14.41 13.27 3.71
CA ASN A 328 14.81 11.87 3.75
C ASN A 328 13.95 11.02 2.81
N GLY A 329 12.63 11.14 2.89
CA GLY A 329 11.71 10.37 2.03
C GLY A 329 11.93 10.67 0.55
N ALA A 330 12.17 11.93 0.21
CA ALA A 330 12.48 12.29 -1.17
C ALA A 330 13.83 11.71 -1.62
N LEU A 331 14.88 11.78 -0.79
CA LEU A 331 16.19 11.20 -1.08
C LEU A 331 16.10 9.69 -1.33
N GLU A 332 15.51 8.95 -0.41
CA GLU A 332 15.32 7.50 -0.50
C GLU A 332 14.58 7.08 -1.78
N LEU A 333 13.46 7.75 -2.11
CA LEU A 333 12.71 7.47 -3.33
C LEU A 333 13.51 7.76 -4.61
N SER A 334 14.34 8.81 -4.58
CA SER A 334 15.18 9.18 -5.71
C SER A 334 16.34 8.21 -5.89
N GLU A 335 16.97 7.77 -4.81
CA GLU A 335 18.02 6.75 -4.86
C GLU A 335 17.47 5.43 -5.40
N LEU A 336 16.29 5.02 -4.93
CA LEU A 336 15.63 3.82 -5.44
C LEU A 336 15.29 3.93 -6.94
N ALA A 337 14.74 5.06 -7.38
CA ALA A 337 14.45 5.29 -8.79
C ALA A 337 15.74 5.25 -9.64
N SER A 338 16.81 5.88 -9.18
CA SER A 338 18.10 5.83 -9.88
C SER A 338 18.69 4.42 -9.95
N ALA A 339 18.58 3.64 -8.88
CA ALA A 339 19.07 2.26 -8.84
C ALA A 339 18.29 1.32 -9.77
N ASP A 340 16.98 1.53 -9.91
CA ASP A 340 16.13 0.77 -10.83
C ASP A 340 16.44 1.10 -12.30
N MET A 341 16.55 2.40 -12.63
CA MET A 341 16.90 2.85 -13.98
C MET A 341 18.28 2.34 -14.43
N ALA A 342 19.28 2.35 -13.53
CA ALA A 342 20.62 1.82 -13.82
C ALA A 342 20.61 0.28 -14.02
N SER A 343 19.60 -0.42 -13.51
CA SER A 343 19.40 -1.85 -13.74
C SER A 343 18.63 -2.14 -15.03
N GLU A 344 17.96 -1.16 -15.63
CA GLU A 344 17.12 -1.32 -16.83
C GLU A 344 17.95 -1.52 -18.11
N GLU A 345 19.20 -1.06 -18.13
CA GLU A 345 20.19 -1.37 -19.18
C GLU A 345 20.47 -2.89 -19.29
N ALA A 346 20.08 -3.69 -18.29
CA ALA A 346 20.18 -5.16 -18.28
C ALA A 346 18.83 -5.89 -18.56
N LEU A 347 17.71 -5.19 -18.76
CA LEU A 347 16.36 -5.78 -18.82
C LEU A 347 15.77 -5.98 -20.23
N LEU A 348 16.59 -5.86 -21.29
CA LEU A 348 16.17 -6.13 -22.69
C LEU A 348 15.79 -7.61 -22.98
N GLY A 349 15.78 -8.49 -21.98
CA GLY A 349 15.52 -9.94 -22.15
C GLY A 349 14.54 -10.59 -21.17
N TYR A 350 13.86 -9.85 -20.28
CA TYR A 350 13.14 -10.47 -19.15
C TYR A 350 11.65 -10.14 -19.09
N HIS A 351 10.87 -10.70 -20.02
CA HIS A 351 9.43 -10.90 -19.78
C HIS A 351 9.23 -12.27 -19.08
N PHE A 352 9.41 -12.29 -17.75
CA PHE A 352 9.43 -13.51 -16.92
C PHE A 352 8.18 -14.41 -17.06
N SER A 353 7.02 -13.86 -17.45
CA SER A 353 5.77 -14.63 -17.56
C SER A 353 5.67 -15.57 -18.77
N VAL A 354 6.69 -15.67 -19.62
CA VAL A 354 6.66 -16.54 -20.82
C VAL A 354 7.56 -17.78 -20.71
N GLN A 355 8.53 -17.84 -19.78
CA GLN A 355 9.55 -18.90 -19.82
C GLN A 355 9.48 -19.96 -18.72
N GLU A 356 8.73 -19.77 -17.63
CA GLU A 356 8.66 -20.81 -16.59
C GLU A 356 7.55 -21.83 -16.89
N LYS A 357 7.93 -22.90 -17.61
CA LYS A 357 7.11 -24.10 -17.89
C LYS A 357 6.91 -25.00 -16.66
N ASP A 358 7.26 -24.57 -15.46
CA ASP A 358 7.08 -25.39 -14.25
C ASP A 358 5.76 -25.07 -13.54
N SER A 359 4.69 -25.53 -14.19
CA SER A 359 3.39 -25.68 -13.58
C SER A 359 3.49 -26.52 -12.30
N ARG A 360 2.94 -25.99 -11.19
CA ARG A 360 2.73 -26.63 -9.88
C ARG A 360 3.83 -26.41 -8.85
N LYS A 361 4.01 -25.16 -8.41
CA LYS A 361 4.24 -24.79 -6.98
C LYS A 361 4.23 -23.26 -6.84
N LEU A 362 3.43 -22.79 -5.88
CA LEU A 362 3.45 -21.46 -5.22
C LEU A 362 2.51 -20.37 -5.77
N PRO A 363 1.48 -19.95 -4.99
CA PRO A 363 0.56 -18.85 -5.31
C PRO A 363 1.16 -17.43 -5.09
N PHE A 364 2.49 -17.26 -5.06
CA PHE A 364 3.16 -16.04 -4.57
C PHE A 364 3.78 -15.14 -5.65
N THR A 365 3.58 -15.43 -6.93
CA THR A 365 4.29 -14.76 -8.05
C THR A 365 3.54 -13.58 -8.67
N ILE A 366 2.26 -13.36 -8.36
CA ILE A 366 1.43 -12.32 -9.02
C ILE A 366 1.39 -10.99 -8.24
N TYR A 367 1.71 -10.99 -6.93
CA TYR A 367 1.44 -9.86 -6.04
C TYR A 367 2.26 -8.57 -6.21
N PRO A 368 3.56 -8.60 -6.57
CA PRO A 368 4.34 -7.36 -6.65
C PRO A 368 3.97 -6.43 -7.81
N TRP A 369 3.40 -6.98 -8.87
CA TRP A 369 2.98 -6.21 -10.04
C TRP A 369 1.70 -5.40 -9.76
N LEU A 370 0.78 -5.93 -8.97
CA LEU A 370 -0.52 -5.30 -8.76
C LEU A 370 -0.51 -4.15 -7.74
N GLN A 371 0.45 -4.10 -6.82
CA GLN A 371 0.50 -3.06 -5.78
C GLN A 371 1.23 -1.78 -6.23
N THR A 372 1.97 -1.83 -7.35
CA THR A 372 2.76 -0.68 -7.86
C THR A 372 2.53 -0.39 -9.35
N TYR A 373 2.10 -1.38 -10.16
CA TYR A 373 2.06 -1.28 -11.64
C TYR A 373 0.66 -1.34 -12.25
N GLY A 374 -0.36 -0.95 -11.51
CA GLY A 374 -1.64 -0.61 -12.10
C GLY A 374 -1.61 0.71 -12.89
N VAL A 375 -0.60 1.02 -13.72
CA VAL A 375 -0.61 1.97 -14.86
C VAL A 375 0.60 1.64 -15.73
N ARG A 376 0.46 1.66 -17.06
CA ARG A 376 1.55 1.56 -18.05
C ARG A 376 2.78 2.41 -17.67
N LYS A 377 3.97 1.82 -17.84
CA LYS A 377 5.39 2.29 -17.96
C LYS A 377 5.80 3.79 -18.00
N GLY A 378 4.96 4.78 -17.67
CA GLY A 378 5.28 6.20 -17.88
C GLY A 378 4.89 7.16 -16.76
N SER A 379 3.92 6.86 -15.88
CA SER A 379 3.30 7.94 -15.08
C SER A 379 3.91 8.16 -13.68
N ILE A 380 4.42 7.14 -13.00
CA ILE A 380 4.89 7.29 -11.59
C ILE A 380 6.33 7.80 -11.52
N ILE A 381 7.22 7.34 -12.41
CA ILE A 381 8.58 7.86 -12.54
C ILE A 381 8.56 9.32 -13.05
N TRP A 382 7.60 9.68 -13.91
CA TRP A 382 7.43 11.04 -14.41
C TRP A 382 6.94 12.02 -13.33
N ILE A 383 6.04 11.59 -12.43
CA ILE A 383 5.58 12.38 -11.27
C ILE A 383 6.68 12.54 -10.21
N LEU A 384 7.46 11.48 -9.94
CA LEU A 384 8.53 11.52 -8.93
C LEU A 384 9.77 12.32 -9.39
N ILE A 385 10.06 12.35 -10.70
CA ILE A 385 11.17 13.13 -11.27
C ILE A 385 10.81 14.62 -11.42
N ASN A 386 9.56 14.96 -11.77
CA ASN A 386 9.19 16.38 -12.02
C ASN A 386 8.81 17.19 -10.78
N ILE A 387 8.44 16.55 -9.66
CA ILE A 387 8.20 17.27 -8.40
C ILE A 387 9.53 17.63 -7.71
N LYS A 388 10.61 16.89 -7.97
CA LYS A 388 11.88 17.05 -7.27
C LYS A 388 12.87 18.04 -7.90
N ALA A 389 12.60 18.55 -9.11
CA ALA A 389 13.49 19.51 -9.78
C ALA A 389 13.15 21.00 -9.55
N ARG A 390 12.02 21.35 -8.91
CA ARG A 390 11.53 22.76 -8.87
C ARG A 390 11.36 23.42 -7.50
N LYS A 391 12.09 22.97 -6.47
CA LYS A 391 12.28 23.74 -5.21
C LYS A 391 13.76 23.91 -4.84
N ARG A 392 14.61 24.22 -5.82
CA ARG A 392 15.75 25.13 -5.63
C ARG A 392 15.38 26.49 -6.23
N ALA A 393 14.61 27.26 -5.48
CA ALA A 393 14.44 28.71 -5.59
C ALA A 393 13.45 29.08 -4.48
N TRP A 394 13.95 29.90 -3.55
CA TRP A 394 13.42 30.26 -2.22
C TRP A 394 13.80 29.29 -1.11
#